data_AF-A0A8J3RCB0-F1
#
_entry.id   AF-A0A8J3RCB0-F1
#
_cell.length_a   1.000
_cell.length_b   1.000
_cell.length_c   1.000
_cell.angle_alpha   90.00
_cell.angle_beta   90.00
_cell.angle_gamma   90.00
#
_symmetry.space_group_name_H-M   'P 1'
#
loop_
_entity.id
_entity.type
_entity.pdbx_description
1 polymer ?
#
loop_
_entity_poly.entity_id
_entity_poly.type
_entity_poly.pdbx_seq_one_letter_code
_entity_poly.pdbx_strand_id
1 'polypeptide(L)'
;MAAAFCPEPFTVGDLRRIYEAVWGFKLDPSNFRRKVTRTEGFLQPTGERRIPDIGRPAALYRRGSASLLIPPLLRSGEVSFP
;
A
#
# COMPACT_ATOMS: atom_id res chain seq x y z
N MET A 1 -11.82 -3.61 4.02
CA MET A 1 -10.68 -2.84 4.60
C MET A 1 -10.04 -1.97 3.52
N ALA A 2 -9.27 -0.94 3.90
CA ALA A 2 -8.75 0.15 3.07
C ALA A 2 -8.34 -0.17 1.61
N ALA A 3 -7.70 -1.33 1.38
CA ALA A 3 -7.32 -1.77 0.02
C ALA A 3 -8.51 -2.00 -0.93
N ALA A 4 -9.72 -2.27 -0.42
CA ALA A 4 -10.95 -2.38 -1.21
C ALA A 4 -11.40 -1.05 -1.83
N PHE A 5 -10.90 0.09 -1.32
CA PHE A 5 -11.17 1.42 -1.88
C PHE A 5 -10.12 1.84 -2.91
N CYS A 6 -9.14 0.99 -3.21
CA CYS A 6 -8.11 1.33 -4.18
C CYS A 6 -8.63 1.05 -5.60
N PRO A 7 -8.72 2.06 -6.49
CA PRO A 7 -9.00 1.83 -7.89
C PRO A 7 -7.88 0.95 -8.47
N GLU A 8 -8.24 -0.19 -9.06
CA GLU A 8 -7.29 -1.10 -9.70
C GLU A 8 -7.12 -0.74 -11.19
N PRO A 9 -5.90 -0.79 -11.76
CA PRO A 9 -4.63 -1.09 -11.13
C PRO A 9 -4.02 0.13 -10.41
N PHE A 10 -3.25 -0.14 -9.35
CA PHE A 10 -2.64 0.89 -8.50
C PHE A 10 -1.14 0.70 -8.34
N THR A 11 -0.45 1.77 -7.96
CA THR A 11 0.95 1.70 -7.56
C THR A 11 1.07 1.44 -6.05
N VAL A 12 2.22 0.93 -5.60
CA VAL A 12 2.52 0.85 -4.15
C VAL A 12 2.43 2.22 -3.46
N GLY A 13 2.71 3.30 -4.18
CA GLY A 13 2.56 4.67 -3.67
C GLY A 13 1.10 5.08 -3.46
N ASP A 14 0.20 4.68 -4.36
CA ASP A 14 -1.25 4.90 -4.20
C ASP A 14 -1.78 4.14 -2.99
N LEU A 15 -1.40 2.87 -2.87
CA LEU A 15 -1.78 2.05 -1.72
C LEU A 15 -1.28 2.67 -0.41
N ARG A 16 -0.02 3.10 -0.35
CA ARG A 16 0.54 3.78 0.83
C ARG A 16 -0.29 5.01 1.20
N ARG A 17 -0.67 5.85 0.23
CA ARG A 17 -1.48 7.06 0.49
C ARG A 17 -2.83 6.73 1.13
N ILE A 18 -3.49 5.68 0.67
CA ILE A 18 -4.75 5.20 1.27
C ILE A 18 -4.51 4.74 2.71
N TYR A 19 -3.45 3.99 2.97
CA TYR A 19 -3.10 3.55 4.32
C TYR A 19 -2.80 4.73 5.25
N GLU A 20 -2.02 5.72 4.80
CA GLU A 20 -1.75 6.94 5.57
C GLU A 20 -3.02 7.72 5.87
N ALA A 21 -3.93 7.84 4.90
CA ALA A 21 -5.19 8.54 5.07
C ALA A 21 -6.11 7.86 6.08
N VAL A 22 -6.15 6.51 6.09
CA VAL A 22 -6.96 5.74 7.04
C VAL A 22 -6.36 5.71 8.44
N TRP A 23 -5.03 5.73 8.56
CA TRP A 23 -4.35 5.62 9.85
C TRP A 23 -3.94 6.95 10.48
N GLY A 24 -3.96 8.04 9.71
CA GLY A 24 -3.68 9.38 10.23
C GLY A 24 -2.21 9.68 10.48
N PHE A 25 -1.28 8.85 9.97
CA PHE A 25 0.17 9.10 10.08
C PHE A 25 0.93 8.69 8.82
N LYS A 26 2.15 9.21 8.67
CA LYS A 26 3.03 8.92 7.52
C LYS A 26 3.74 7.59 7.67
N LEU A 27 3.74 6.81 6.60
CA LEU A 27 4.42 5.52 6.51
C LEU A 27 5.76 5.70 5.79
N ASP A 28 6.79 5.05 6.30
CA ASP A 28 8.08 4.98 5.60
C ASP A 28 7.89 4.27 4.24
N PRO A 29 8.22 4.92 3.10
CA PRO A 29 7.99 4.35 1.77
C PRO A 29 8.75 3.04 1.52
N SER A 30 9.97 2.92 2.04
CA SER A 30 10.85 1.76 1.82
C SER A 30 10.36 0.54 2.57
N ASN A 31 10.04 0.71 3.86
CA ASN A 31 9.49 -0.32 4.72
C ASN A 31 8.11 -0.77 4.24
N PHE A 32 7.25 0.19 3.88
CA PHE A 32 5.92 -0.13 3.34
C PHE A 32 6.04 -0.96 2.07
N ARG A 33 6.82 -0.49 1.09
CA ARG A 33 7.07 -1.22 -0.15
C ARG A 33 7.60 -2.63 0.14
N ARG A 34 8.65 -2.74 0.95
CA ARG A 34 9.24 -4.04 1.32
C ARG A 34 8.20 -4.98 1.92
N LYS A 35 7.31 -4.48 2.78
CA LYS A 35 6.27 -5.30 3.41
C LYS A 35 5.26 -5.78 2.37
N VAL A 36 4.63 -4.87 1.62
CA VAL A 36 3.55 -5.23 0.69
C VAL A 36 4.01 -6.07 -0.50
N THR A 37 5.25 -5.90 -0.97
CA THR A 37 5.77 -6.72 -2.09
C THR A 37 6.30 -8.08 -1.65
N ARG A 38 6.60 -8.26 -0.36
CA ARG A 38 7.08 -9.56 0.19
C ARG A 38 5.97 -10.41 0.76
N THR A 39 4.81 -9.83 1.04
CA THR A 39 3.64 -10.62 1.46
C THR A 39 3.08 -11.35 0.24
N GLU A 40 3.26 -12.66 0.23
CA GLU A 40 2.75 -13.54 -0.81
C GLU A 40 1.23 -13.37 -0.98
N GLY A 41 0.77 -13.31 -2.23
CA GLY A 41 -0.64 -13.16 -2.56
C GLY A 41 -1.26 -11.80 -2.19
N PHE A 42 -0.49 -10.83 -1.69
CA PHE A 42 -1.00 -9.50 -1.35
C PHE A 42 -1.09 -8.57 -2.57
N LEU A 43 -0.07 -8.59 -3.42
CA LEU A 43 -0.05 -7.85 -4.69
C LEU A 43 0.12 -8.81 -5.86
N GLN A 44 -0.67 -8.61 -6.91
CA GLN A 44 -0.47 -9.26 -8.21
C GLN A 44 0.17 -8.25 -9.16
N PRO A 45 1.40 -8.48 -9.65
CA PRO A 45 2.01 -7.59 -10.64
C PRO A 45 1.24 -7.68 -11.97
N THR A 46 0.98 -6.54 -12.60
CA THR A 46 0.32 -6.53 -13.93
C THR A 46 1.32 -6.59 -15.09
N GLY A 47 2.60 -6.40 -14.83
CA GLY A 47 3.64 -6.20 -15.85
C GLY A 47 3.69 -4.77 -16.41
N GLU A 48 2.68 -3.96 -16.13
CA GLU A 48 2.58 -2.58 -16.59
C GLU A 48 3.23 -1.59 -15.62
N ARG A 49 3.49 -0.39 -16.11
CA ARG A 49 4.00 0.73 -15.31
C ARG A 49 3.19 1.98 -15.59
N ARG A 50 2.88 2.74 -14.54
CA ARG A 50 2.35 4.10 -14.65
C ARG A 50 3.50 5.08 -14.74
N ILE A 51 3.49 5.93 -15.75
CA ILE A 51 4.38 7.09 -15.84
C ILE A 51 3.69 8.22 -15.06
N PRO A 52 4.21 8.62 -13.89
CA PRO A 52 3.67 9.77 -13.17
C PRO A 52 4.10 11.07 -13.85
N ASP A 53 3.38 12.16 -13.56
CA ASP A 53 3.77 13.51 -14.01
C ASP A 53 5.17 13.92 -13.51
N ILE A 54 5.58 13.37 -12.35
CA ILE A 54 6.89 13.61 -11.75
C ILE A 54 7.47 12.28 -11.23
N GLY A 55 8.73 12.01 -11.59
CA GLY A 55 9.52 10.92 -11.05
C GLY A 55 9.64 9.71 -11.98
N ARG A 56 10.04 8.57 -11.41
CA ARG A 56 10.27 7.34 -12.18
C ARG A 56 8.96 6.58 -12.40
N PRO A 57 8.81 5.85 -13.54
CA PRO A 57 7.68 4.96 -13.75
C PRO A 57 7.50 3.97 -12.60
N ALA A 58 6.28 3.87 -12.10
CA ALA A 58 5.91 3.01 -10.98
C ALA A 58 5.20 1.75 -11.48
N ALA A 59 5.61 0.58 -11.01
CA ALA A 59 4.94 -0.67 -11.33
C ALA A 59 3.48 -0.67 -10.87
N LEU A 60 2.62 -1.19 -11.73
CA LEU A 60 1.20 -1.36 -11.47
C LEU A 60 0.93 -2.76 -10.89
N TYR A 61 0.01 -2.78 -9.93
CA TYR A 61 -0.42 -3.97 -9.22
C TYR A 61 -1.94 -4.01 -9.17
N ARG A 62 -2.46 -5.23 -9.11
CA ARG A 62 -3.81 -5.52 -8.65
C ARG A 62 -3.74 -6.10 -7.24
N ARG A 63 -4.85 -6.02 -6.52
CA ARG A 63 -4.97 -6.65 -5.22
C ARG A 63 -4.97 -8.17 -5.41
N GLY A 64 -4.10 -8.86 -4.70
CA GLY A 64 -4.16 -10.32 -4.65
C GLY A 64 -5.27 -10.82 -3.72
N SER A 65 -5.47 -12.13 -3.66
CA SER A 65 -6.51 -12.76 -2.84
C SER A 65 -6.25 -12.65 -1.32
N ALA A 66 -5.03 -12.28 -0.90
CA ALA A 66 -4.72 -12.10 0.51
C ALA A 66 -5.37 -10.83 1.05
N SER A 67 -6.36 -11.02 1.94
CA SER A 67 -7.09 -9.92 2.59
C SER A 67 -6.43 -9.43 3.89
N LEU A 68 -5.39 -10.14 4.37
CA LEU A 68 -4.76 -9.90 5.66
C LEU A 68 -3.26 -9.69 5.50
N LEU A 69 -2.78 -8.47 5.81
CA LEU A 69 -1.37 -8.26 6.13
C LEU A 69 -1.14 -8.75 7.56
N ILE A 70 -0.62 -9.98 7.69
CA ILE A 70 -0.15 -10.53 8.97
C ILE A 70 1.39 -10.54 8.95
N PRO A 71 2.08 -9.97 9.96
CA PRO A 71 1.55 -9.34 11.15
C PRO A 71 0.95 -7.94 10.87
N PRO A 72 0.04 -7.44 11.73
CA PRO A 72 -0.45 -6.06 11.65
C PRO A 72 0.74 -5.12 11.47
N LEU A 73 0.61 -4.17 10.55
CA LEU A 73 1.48 -2.99 10.59
C LEU A 73 1.28 -2.41 11.98
N LEU A 74 2.27 -2.63 12.86
CA LEU A 74 2.21 -2.23 14.26
C LEU A 74 1.79 -0.76 14.28
N ARG A 75 0.64 -0.50 14.90
CA ARG A 75 0.15 0.86 15.17
C ARG A 75 1.04 1.43 16.28
N SER A 76 2.29 1.76 15.96
CA SER A 76 3.13 2.55 16.86
C SER A 76 2.75 4.01 16.66
N GLY A 77 1.70 4.38 17.38
CA GLY A 77 1.09 5.69 17.41
C GLY A 77 -0.11 5.55 18.33
N GLU A 78 0.14 5.76 19.62
CA GLU A 78 -0.88 5.87 20.66
C GLU A 78 -1.85 6.97 20.21
N VAL A 79 -3.02 6.55 19.72
CA VAL A 79 -4.06 7.49 19.31
C VAL A 79 -4.89 7.76 20.56
N SER A 80 -4.44 8.73 21.36
CA SER A 80 -5.29 9.35 22.36
C SER A 80 -6.34 10.18 21.61
N PHE A 81 -7.60 9.78 21.74
CA PHE A 81 -8.73 10.60 21.29
C PHE A 81 -9.24 11.40 22.50
N PRO A 82 -9.57 12.71 22.35
CA PRO A 82 -10.25 13.48 23.38
C PRO A 82 -11.69 13.01 23.62
#